data_AF-A0A521H1E6-F1
#
_entry.id   AF-A0A521H1E6-F1
#
_cell.length_a   1.000
_cell.length_b   1.000
_cell.length_c   1.000
_cell.angle_alpha   90.00
_cell.angle_beta   90.00
_cell.angle_gamma   90.00
#
_symmetry.space_group_name_H-M   'P 1'
#
loop_
_entity.id
_entity.type
_entity.pdbx_description
1 polymer ?
#
loop_
_entity_poly.entity_id
_entity_poly.type
_entity_poly.pdbx_seq_one_letter_code
_entity_poly.pdbx_strand_id
1 'polypeptide(L)'
;MPNSTLHAPAASIEGIGPAIAQRLAAMEVHSVADLLRASAAELHRAVHDLASLEQARQWRCMAAFLQVEGMSAQWAEALAKAGFDSLEAVHGAGRAPLRQALDAAVAAGTAPDAPDDAALAALQVDVAVLAHTGALNVTVRDEHGAPLAGAAVRAGTRRALTDPRGRARLLRLPLGRRIRLVVESAGHATVTREVPHLLLDEFHLGAEIVSLVPEPAAAPRRRLSEYDGDELPPLSAHAMTTEARPAAGLRERDVLMLRRFYEDGTTAQLTSKFLDYRDGEFVAVSFRVPRTLLPGDAAARQHFLVRGGELARIGMNATRLDLHKAARRARAAIAGHPPAQTIAERDQFIHEYLELVMSKRRWTPR
;
A
#
# COMPACT_ATOMS: atom_id res chain seq x y z
N MET A 1 6.13 20.25 -0.36
CA MET A 1 7.03 19.31 -1.06
C MET A 1 8.04 18.80 -0.03
N PRO A 2 8.51 17.54 -0.06
CA PRO A 2 9.57 17.12 0.87
C PRO A 2 10.81 18.00 0.67
N ASN A 3 11.43 18.46 1.76
CA ASN A 3 12.61 19.31 1.70
C ASN A 3 13.77 18.50 1.10
N SER A 4 14.09 18.75 -0.18
CA SER A 4 15.08 17.96 -0.94
C SER A 4 16.49 18.05 -0.35
N THR A 5 16.75 19.08 0.45
CA THR A 5 18.02 19.35 1.12
C THR A 5 18.43 18.27 2.12
N LEU A 6 17.48 17.59 2.77
CA LEU A 6 17.80 16.53 3.73
C LEU A 6 18.43 15.28 3.07
N HIS A 7 18.17 15.08 1.78
CA HIS A 7 18.78 14.00 1.00
C HIS A 7 20.07 14.42 0.29
N ALA A 8 20.48 15.68 0.41
CA ALA A 8 21.76 16.15 -0.11
C ALA A 8 22.91 15.41 0.60
N PRO A 9 24.08 15.27 -0.07
CA PRO A 9 25.27 14.67 0.55
C PRO A 9 25.64 15.40 1.84
N ALA A 10 26.14 14.69 2.86
CA ALA A 10 26.60 15.31 4.11
C ALA A 10 27.68 16.39 3.86
N ALA A 11 28.49 16.23 2.81
CA ALA A 11 29.48 17.21 2.36
C ALA A 11 28.88 18.57 1.90
N SER A 12 27.56 18.69 1.76
CA SER A 12 26.91 19.97 1.48
C SER A 12 26.74 20.85 2.72
N ILE A 13 27.03 20.31 3.92
CA ILE A 13 27.05 21.09 5.16
C ILE A 13 28.40 21.78 5.29
N GLU A 14 28.36 23.08 5.57
CA GLU A 14 29.58 23.87 5.76
C GLU A 14 30.48 23.27 6.84
N GLY A 15 31.78 23.22 6.55
CA GLY A 15 32.77 22.58 7.42
C GLY A 15 32.89 21.06 7.27
N ILE A 16 32.05 20.38 6.48
CA ILE A 16 32.23 18.97 6.11
C ILE A 16 32.97 18.87 4.78
N GLY A 17 34.30 19.02 4.83
CA GLY A 17 35.17 18.83 3.66
C GLY A 17 35.26 17.36 3.20
N PRO A 18 35.86 17.07 2.03
CA PRO A 18 35.90 15.72 1.44
C PRO A 18 36.49 14.64 2.36
N ALA A 19 37.56 14.96 3.10
CA ALA A 19 38.18 14.01 4.03
C ALA A 19 37.26 13.65 5.21
N ILE A 20 36.54 14.63 5.75
CA ILE A 20 35.55 14.42 6.82
C ILE A 20 34.37 13.60 6.26
N ALA A 21 33.85 13.99 5.09
CA ALA A 21 32.75 13.29 4.42
C ALA A 21 33.08 11.81 4.16
N GLN A 22 34.31 11.50 3.75
CA GLN A 22 34.76 10.12 3.55
C GLN A 22 34.75 9.30 4.85
N ARG A 23 35.18 9.89 5.97
CA ARG A 23 35.17 9.20 7.28
C ARG A 23 33.76 9.03 7.83
N LEU A 24 32.91 10.03 7.65
CA LEU A 24 31.49 9.94 7.99
C LEU A 24 30.79 8.86 7.14
N ALA A 25 31.12 8.74 5.86
CA ALA A 25 30.58 7.68 5.01
C ALA A 25 30.99 6.26 5.48
N ALA A 26 32.17 6.09 6.09
CA ALA A 26 32.60 4.81 6.66
C ALA A 26 31.78 4.38 7.88
N MET A 27 31.15 5.33 8.59
CA MET A 27 30.15 5.07 9.63
C MET A 27 28.71 5.20 9.12
N GLU A 28 28.53 5.01 7.82
CA GLU A 28 27.23 5.04 7.15
C GLU A 28 26.52 6.42 7.16
N VAL A 29 27.21 7.52 7.42
CA VAL A 29 26.66 8.89 7.35
C VAL A 29 26.94 9.48 5.96
N HIS A 30 25.93 9.49 5.09
CA HIS A 30 26.10 9.89 3.69
C HIS A 30 25.33 11.15 3.30
N SER A 31 24.23 11.42 3.99
CA SER A 31 23.33 12.54 3.72
C SER A 31 23.24 13.49 4.91
N VAL A 32 22.69 14.68 4.69
CA VAL A 32 22.37 15.64 5.76
C VAL A 32 21.48 14.99 6.83
N ALA A 33 20.46 14.22 6.41
CA ALA A 33 19.58 13.52 7.35
C ALA A 33 20.32 12.48 8.21
N ASP A 34 21.39 11.86 7.69
CA ASP A 34 22.17 10.87 8.45
C ASP A 34 22.94 11.48 9.61
N LEU A 35 23.29 12.78 9.56
CA LEU A 35 23.92 13.48 10.69
C LEU A 35 23.04 13.44 11.95
N LEU A 36 21.71 13.42 11.77
CA LEU A 36 20.74 13.33 12.85
C LEU A 36 20.54 11.91 13.37
N ARG A 37 21.17 10.90 12.75
CA ARG A 37 21.10 9.49 13.18
C ARG A 37 22.20 9.08 14.15
N ALA A 38 23.28 9.87 14.24
CA ALA A 38 24.44 9.60 15.10
C ALA A 38 24.78 10.83 15.95
N SER A 39 24.95 10.65 17.25
CA SER A 39 25.25 11.74 18.21
C SER A 39 26.50 12.54 17.82
N ALA A 40 26.61 13.79 18.30
CA ALA A 40 27.79 14.61 18.05
C ALA A 40 29.09 13.93 18.52
N ALA A 41 29.03 13.18 19.63
CA ALA A 41 30.16 12.42 20.13
C ALA A 41 30.56 11.26 19.21
N GLU A 42 29.60 10.55 18.60
CA GLU A 42 29.86 9.49 17.63
C GLU A 42 30.45 10.05 16.32
N LEU A 43 29.85 11.13 15.80
CA LEU A 43 30.38 11.83 14.63
C LEU A 43 31.81 12.31 14.88
N HIS A 44 32.05 13.00 16.00
CA HIS A 44 33.37 13.47 16.40
C HIS A 44 34.36 12.31 16.54
N ARG A 45 34.00 11.19 17.15
CA ARG A 45 34.90 10.03 17.30
C ARG A 45 35.46 9.58 15.94
N ALA A 46 34.64 9.59 14.89
CA ALA A 46 35.07 9.22 13.55
C ALA A 46 36.03 10.23 12.89
N VAL A 47 36.03 11.49 13.33
CA VAL A 47 36.77 12.59 12.69
C VAL A 47 37.58 13.45 13.68
N HIS A 48 37.91 12.93 14.86
CA HIS A 48 38.44 13.70 15.99
C HIS A 48 39.78 14.40 15.73
N ASP A 49 40.54 13.93 14.74
CA ASP A 49 41.80 14.51 14.25
C ASP A 49 41.59 15.57 13.15
N LEU A 50 40.38 15.69 12.60
CA LEU A 50 40.02 16.62 11.53
C LEU A 50 39.06 17.73 11.98
N ALA A 51 38.27 17.47 13.02
CA ALA A 51 37.27 18.42 13.51
C ALA A 51 37.06 18.29 15.03
N SER A 52 36.66 19.39 15.66
CA SER A 52 36.31 19.42 17.07
C SER A 52 34.91 18.86 17.34
N LEU A 53 34.65 18.49 18.60
CA LEU A 53 33.31 18.12 19.05
C LEU A 53 32.28 19.23 18.78
N GLU A 54 32.69 20.49 18.88
CA GLU A 54 31.81 21.63 18.66
C GLU A 54 31.42 21.75 17.19
N GLN A 55 32.34 21.50 16.25
CA GLN A 55 32.01 21.43 14.84
C GLN A 55 31.01 20.28 14.55
N ALA A 56 31.18 19.13 15.19
CA ALA A 56 30.23 18.02 15.06
C ALA A 56 28.82 18.36 15.61
N ARG A 57 28.72 19.16 16.68
CA ARG A 57 27.44 19.71 17.16
C ARG A 57 26.83 20.68 16.15
N GLN A 58 27.63 21.60 15.61
CA GLN A 58 27.19 22.57 14.60
C GLN A 58 26.65 21.86 13.34
N TRP A 59 27.29 20.79 12.87
CA TRP A 59 26.77 20.00 11.74
C TRP A 59 25.40 19.40 12.01
N ARG A 60 25.20 18.83 13.21
CA ARG A 60 23.89 18.31 13.63
C ARG A 60 22.86 19.42 13.76
N CYS A 61 23.26 20.56 14.29
CA CYS A 61 22.40 21.72 14.42
C CYS A 61 21.91 22.24 13.05
N MET A 62 22.83 22.43 12.09
CA MET A 62 22.48 22.79 10.72
C MET A 62 21.56 21.75 10.06
N ALA A 63 21.87 20.46 10.22
CA ALA A 63 21.00 19.39 9.73
C ALA A 63 19.61 19.42 10.39
N ALA A 64 19.52 19.79 11.66
CA ALA A 64 18.26 19.92 12.38
C ALA A 64 17.42 21.09 11.87
N PHE A 65 18.05 22.25 11.62
CA PHE A 65 17.40 23.42 11.03
C PHE A 65 16.89 23.15 9.62
N LEU A 66 17.61 22.36 8.82
CA LEU A 66 17.16 21.96 7.48
C LEU A 66 15.90 21.07 7.47
N GLN A 67 15.43 20.60 8.64
CA GLN A 67 14.12 19.94 8.75
C GLN A 67 12.94 20.92 8.72
N VAL A 68 13.21 22.21 8.95
CA VAL A 68 12.21 23.30 8.94
C VAL A 68 11.80 23.57 7.49
N GLU A 69 10.49 23.60 7.23
CA GLU A 69 9.95 23.84 5.90
C GLU A 69 10.29 25.27 5.43
N GLY A 70 10.95 25.38 4.28
CA GLY A 70 11.42 26.65 3.72
C GLY A 70 12.80 27.11 4.20
N MET A 71 13.45 26.37 5.09
CA MET A 71 14.82 26.68 5.53
C MET A 71 15.85 26.38 4.43
N SER A 72 16.67 27.37 4.08
CA SER A 72 17.82 27.20 3.19
C SER A 72 19.08 26.74 3.96
N ALA A 73 20.07 26.19 3.24
CA ALA A 73 21.34 25.79 3.86
C ALA A 73 22.11 26.99 4.42
N GLN A 74 22.11 28.11 3.71
CA GLN A 74 22.79 29.34 4.12
C GLN A 74 22.15 29.96 5.37
N TRP A 75 20.82 29.90 5.49
CA TRP A 75 20.13 30.38 6.70
C TRP A 75 20.38 29.46 7.89
N ALA A 76 20.36 28.14 7.69
CA ALA A 76 20.70 27.16 8.73
C ALA A 76 22.13 27.39 9.25
N GLU A 77 23.09 27.60 8.35
CA GLU A 77 24.48 27.92 8.67
C GLU A 77 24.60 29.24 9.44
N ALA A 78 23.94 30.30 8.96
CA ALA A 78 23.94 31.61 9.61
C ALA A 78 23.43 31.54 11.06
N LEU A 79 22.33 30.81 11.29
CA LEU A 79 21.78 30.62 12.63
C LEU A 79 22.74 29.82 13.53
N ALA A 80 23.31 28.72 13.01
CA ALA A 80 24.28 27.92 13.78
C ALA A 80 25.53 28.74 14.14
N LYS A 81 26.07 29.53 13.21
CA LYS A 81 27.22 30.43 13.44
C LYS A 81 26.91 31.56 14.41
N ALA A 82 25.66 32.02 14.46
CA ALA A 82 25.19 33.02 15.42
C ALA A 82 24.96 32.44 16.84
N GLY A 83 25.21 31.15 17.05
CA GLY A 83 25.13 30.49 18.36
C GLY A 83 23.75 29.91 18.67
N PHE A 84 22.83 29.84 17.70
CA PHE A 84 21.61 29.04 17.86
C PHE A 84 21.99 27.57 17.69
N ASP A 85 22.00 26.82 18.78
CA ASP A 85 22.50 25.43 18.83
C ASP A 85 21.38 24.37 18.77
N SER A 86 20.11 24.80 18.83
CA SER A 86 18.95 23.93 18.93
C SER A 86 17.69 24.56 18.32
N LEU A 87 16.69 23.75 17.98
CA LEU A 87 15.38 24.25 17.52
C LEU A 87 14.67 25.04 18.62
N GLU A 88 14.89 24.67 19.88
CA GLU A 88 14.40 25.34 21.08
C GLU A 88 15.02 26.73 21.23
N ALA A 89 16.32 26.89 20.98
CA ALA A 89 16.97 28.19 20.97
C ALA A 89 16.39 29.12 19.90
N VAL A 90 16.14 28.61 18.69
CA VAL A 90 15.49 29.38 17.62
C VAL A 90 14.03 29.69 17.96
N HIS A 91 13.31 28.75 18.58
CA HIS A 91 11.92 28.95 19.01
C HIS A 91 11.79 30.02 20.11
N GLY A 92 12.65 29.94 21.12
CA GLY A 92 12.66 30.87 22.25
C GLY A 92 13.23 32.25 21.90
N ALA A 93 13.94 32.36 20.78
CA ALA A 93 14.45 33.62 20.29
C ALA A 93 13.32 34.54 19.80
N GLY A 94 13.41 35.82 20.18
CA GLY A 94 12.61 36.86 19.53
C GLY A 94 12.98 37.01 18.05
N ARG A 95 12.11 37.66 17.27
CA ARG A 95 12.38 37.93 15.84
C ARG A 95 13.63 38.77 15.60
N ALA A 96 13.90 39.72 16.48
CA ALA A 96 15.03 40.65 16.32
C ALA A 96 16.41 39.93 16.32
N PRO A 97 16.74 39.05 17.29
CA PRO A 97 17.97 38.24 17.23
C PRO A 97 18.11 37.39 15.96
N LEU A 98 17.02 36.74 15.51
CA LEU A 98 17.05 35.92 14.30
C LEU A 98 17.30 36.77 13.05
N ARG A 99 16.60 37.90 12.94
CA ARG A 99 16.79 38.90 11.86
C ARG A 99 18.23 39.39 11.84
N GLN A 100 18.76 39.78 12.99
CA GLN A 100 20.14 40.26 13.12
C GLN A 100 21.16 39.20 12.64
N ALA A 101 20.98 37.93 13.01
CA ALA A 101 21.87 36.85 12.58
C ALA A 101 21.85 36.63 11.06
N LEU A 102 20.65 36.64 10.46
CA LEU A 102 20.47 36.44 9.02
C LEU A 102 20.98 37.64 8.21
N ASP A 103 20.70 38.86 8.66
CA ASP A 103 21.18 40.08 8.01
C ASP A 103 22.71 40.20 8.11
N ALA A 104 23.31 39.78 9.22
CA ALA A 104 24.76 39.72 9.38
C ALA A 104 25.41 38.74 8.39
N ALA A 105 24.77 37.59 8.12
CA ALA A 105 25.24 36.63 7.13
C ALA A 105 25.16 37.18 5.70
N VAL A 106 24.11 37.96 5.38
CA VAL A 106 24.01 38.67 4.09
C VAL A 106 25.10 39.73 3.97
N ALA A 107 25.31 40.54 5.01
CA ALA A 107 26.35 41.57 5.03
C ALA A 107 27.76 40.98 4.92
N ALA A 108 27.99 39.79 5.47
CA ALA A 108 29.24 39.04 5.34
C ALA A 108 29.40 38.31 4.00
N GLY A 109 28.36 38.29 3.16
CA GLY A 109 28.37 37.57 1.88
C GLY A 109 28.31 36.04 2.00
N THR A 110 27.97 35.50 3.18
CA THR A 110 27.82 34.06 3.41
C THR A 110 26.40 33.55 3.10
N ALA A 111 25.42 34.45 3.02
CA ALA A 111 24.08 34.18 2.52
C ALA A 111 23.74 35.14 1.37
N PRO A 112 23.07 34.68 0.29
CA PRO A 112 22.68 35.55 -0.82
C PRO A 112 21.55 36.52 -0.44
N ASP A 113 20.69 36.11 0.49
CA ASP A 113 19.52 36.85 0.94
C ASP A 113 19.13 36.44 2.38
N ALA A 114 18.18 37.19 2.94
CA ALA A 114 17.51 36.89 4.19
C ALA A 114 16.01 36.68 3.93
N PRO A 115 15.32 35.81 4.68
CA PRO A 115 13.88 35.62 4.54
C PRO A 115 13.15 36.93 4.86
N ASP A 116 12.10 37.27 4.12
CA ASP A 116 11.23 38.38 4.53
C ASP A 116 10.53 38.08 5.88
N ASP A 117 9.80 39.05 6.43
CA ASP A 117 9.15 38.88 7.74
C ASP A 117 8.06 37.79 7.75
N ALA A 118 7.40 37.57 6.62
CA ALA A 118 6.38 36.53 6.50
C ALA A 118 7.02 35.14 6.46
N ALA A 119 8.11 34.98 5.69
CA ALA A 119 8.91 33.77 5.64
C ALA A 119 9.56 33.47 7.00
N LEU A 120 10.15 34.47 7.67
CA LEU A 120 10.72 34.29 9.01
C LEU A 120 9.65 33.86 10.02
N ALA A 121 8.44 34.46 9.97
CA ALA A 121 7.33 34.03 10.81
C ALA A 121 6.90 32.59 10.53
N ALA A 122 6.83 32.18 9.25
CA ALA A 122 6.50 30.81 8.86
C ALA A 122 7.55 29.80 9.35
N LEU A 123 8.84 30.14 9.22
CA LEU A 123 9.94 29.34 9.77
C LEU A 123 9.80 29.18 11.29
N GLN A 124 9.54 30.25 12.03
CA GLN A 124 9.36 30.20 13.48
C GLN A 124 8.17 29.31 13.90
N VAL A 125 7.07 29.34 13.15
CA VAL A 125 5.91 28.48 13.39
C VAL A 125 6.29 27.01 13.24
N ASP A 126 6.99 26.66 12.15
CA ASP A 126 7.37 25.27 11.92
C ASP A 126 8.49 24.79 12.86
N VAL A 127 9.42 25.68 13.24
CA VAL A 127 10.39 25.43 14.33
C VAL A 127 9.66 25.11 15.63
N ALA A 128 8.63 25.89 16.00
CA ALA A 128 7.84 25.64 17.21
C ALA A 128 7.16 24.26 17.17
N VAL A 129 6.64 23.86 16.01
CA VAL A 129 6.08 22.52 15.81
C VAL A 129 7.15 21.46 16.01
N LEU A 130 8.32 21.60 15.37
CA LEU A 130 9.40 20.62 15.46
C LEU A 130 9.99 20.50 16.87
N ALA A 131 10.14 21.61 17.60
CA ALA A 131 10.62 21.62 18.99
C ALA A 131 9.67 20.89 19.97
N HIS A 132 8.40 20.73 19.61
CA HIS A 132 7.38 20.07 20.44
C HIS A 132 6.84 18.77 19.81
N THR A 133 7.53 18.23 18.81
CA THR A 133 7.16 16.98 18.14
C THR A 133 8.37 16.07 17.98
N GLY A 134 8.10 14.77 17.82
CA GLY A 134 9.12 13.76 17.64
C GLY A 134 9.49 13.50 16.19
N ALA A 135 10.65 12.88 16.03
CA ALA A 135 11.13 12.33 14.78
C ALA A 135 11.40 10.83 14.91
N LEU A 136 11.06 10.08 13.87
CA LEU A 136 11.30 8.64 13.81
C LEU A 136 12.19 8.32 12.62
N ASN A 137 13.38 7.79 12.91
CA ASN A 137 14.26 7.19 11.93
C ASN A 137 13.82 5.75 11.66
N VAL A 138 13.59 5.41 10.40
CA VAL A 138 13.20 4.05 10.00
C VAL A 138 14.23 3.52 9.02
N THR A 139 14.65 2.27 9.20
CA THR A 139 15.44 1.51 8.24
C THR A 139 14.66 0.28 7.82
N VAL A 140 14.36 0.18 6.53
CA VAL A 140 13.62 -0.93 5.92
C VAL A 140 14.59 -1.81 5.16
N ARG A 141 14.54 -3.11 5.47
CA ARG A 141 15.36 -4.16 4.86
C ARG A 141 14.47 -5.29 4.38
N ASP A 142 14.97 -6.10 3.46
CA ASP A 142 14.34 -7.37 3.08
C ASP A 142 14.63 -8.47 4.13
N GLU A 143 14.18 -9.69 3.84
CA GLU A 143 14.39 -10.88 4.68
C GLU A 143 15.86 -11.32 4.75
N HIS A 144 16.69 -10.87 3.81
CA HIS A 144 18.12 -11.15 3.75
C HIS A 144 18.97 -10.02 4.37
N GLY A 145 18.33 -8.95 4.85
CA GLY A 145 18.97 -7.80 5.44
C GLY A 145 19.47 -6.75 4.44
N ALA A 146 19.19 -6.89 3.15
CA ALA A 146 19.52 -5.89 2.15
C ALA A 146 18.57 -4.69 2.26
N PRO A 147 19.04 -3.46 1.99
CA PRO A 147 18.21 -2.25 2.10
C PRO A 147 17.11 -2.22 1.03
N LEU A 148 15.88 -1.87 1.43
CA LEU A 148 14.75 -1.72 0.51
C LEU A 148 14.49 -0.26 0.18
N ALA A 149 14.88 0.17 -1.02
CA ALA A 149 14.64 1.51 -1.54
C ALA A 149 13.19 1.69 -2.01
N GLY A 150 12.65 2.91 -1.86
CA GLY A 150 11.30 3.25 -2.31
C GLY A 150 10.15 2.67 -1.49
N ALA A 151 10.43 1.98 -0.37
CA ALA A 151 9.43 1.53 0.58
C ALA A 151 8.71 2.73 1.21
N ALA A 152 7.38 2.68 1.27
CA ALA A 152 6.57 3.71 1.88
C ALA A 152 6.47 3.48 3.39
N VAL A 153 6.96 4.45 4.17
CA VAL A 153 6.92 4.44 5.63
C VAL A 153 5.89 5.46 6.09
N ARG A 154 4.93 5.04 6.93
CA ARG A 154 3.79 5.87 7.35
C ARG A 154 3.56 5.80 8.85
N ALA A 155 3.27 6.95 9.44
CA ALA A 155 2.78 7.07 10.82
C ALA A 155 1.68 8.14 10.89
N GLY A 156 0.43 7.70 11.00
CA GLY A 156 -0.73 8.59 10.90
C GLY A 156 -0.77 9.32 9.55
N THR A 157 -0.75 10.66 9.58
CA THR A 157 -0.73 11.52 8.38
C THR A 157 0.67 11.74 7.81
N ARG A 158 1.73 11.34 8.52
CA ARG A 158 3.11 11.50 8.09
C ARG A 158 3.53 10.33 7.21
N ARG A 159 4.23 10.64 6.12
CA ARG A 159 4.72 9.67 5.14
C ARG A 159 6.10 10.08 4.62
N ALA A 160 6.96 9.10 4.43
CA ALA A 160 8.24 9.24 3.72
C ALA A 160 8.47 7.99 2.85
N LEU A 161 9.33 8.12 1.84
CA LEU A 161 9.86 6.98 1.09
C LEU A 161 11.27 6.69 1.59
N THR A 162 11.67 5.43 1.57
CA THR A 162 13.05 5.07 1.85
C THR A 162 13.98 5.43 0.69
N ASP A 163 15.17 5.89 1.05
CA ASP A 163 16.26 6.18 0.12
C ASP A 163 16.92 4.88 -0.41
N PRO A 164 17.94 4.96 -1.29
CA PRO A 164 18.66 3.78 -1.79
C PRO A 164 19.30 2.89 -0.71
N ARG A 165 19.44 3.37 0.53
CA ARG A 165 19.96 2.64 1.69
C ARG A 165 18.85 2.11 2.59
N GLY A 166 17.60 2.17 2.13
CA GLY A 166 16.44 1.71 2.87
C GLY A 166 16.06 2.62 4.04
N ARG A 167 16.52 3.87 4.07
CA ARG A 167 16.32 4.77 5.21
C ARG A 167 15.25 5.80 4.93
N ALA A 168 14.40 6.04 5.92
CA ALA A 168 13.42 7.10 5.92
C ALA A 168 13.46 7.83 7.27
N ARG A 169 13.00 9.09 7.27
CA ARG A 169 12.81 9.88 8.47
C ARG A 169 11.41 10.50 8.45
N LEU A 170 10.62 10.21 9.47
CA LEU A 170 9.32 10.82 9.69
C LEU A 170 9.48 11.94 10.72
N LEU A 171 8.93 13.11 10.39
CA LEU A 171 9.00 14.30 11.24
C LEU A 171 7.62 14.67 11.75
N ARG A 172 7.57 15.52 12.78
CA ARG A 172 6.34 16.13 13.30
C ARG A 172 5.36 15.07 13.80
N LEU A 173 5.89 14.11 14.56
CA LEU A 173 5.13 13.04 15.22
C LEU A 173 4.72 13.46 16.63
N PRO A 174 3.53 13.06 17.13
CA PRO A 174 3.14 13.41 18.48
C PRO A 174 4.03 12.74 19.52
N LEU A 175 4.48 13.50 20.52
CA LEU A 175 5.22 13.00 21.67
C LEU A 175 4.29 12.35 22.71
N GLY A 176 4.85 11.48 23.56
CA GLY A 176 4.12 10.88 24.68
C GLY A 176 2.98 9.92 24.30
N ARG A 177 2.84 9.57 23.02
CA ARG A 177 1.81 8.65 22.52
C ARG A 177 2.46 7.52 21.73
N ARG A 178 1.84 6.33 21.77
CA ARG A 178 2.22 5.22 20.88
C ARG A 178 1.93 5.58 19.44
N ILE A 179 2.82 5.17 18.55
CA ILE A 179 2.71 5.47 17.12
C ILE A 179 2.54 4.16 16.37
N ARG A 180 1.49 4.05 15.55
CA ARG A 180 1.32 2.94 14.62
C ARG A 180 2.13 3.24 13.36
N LEU A 181 3.23 2.51 13.19
CA LEU A 181 4.09 2.53 12.01
C LEU A 181 3.59 1.50 11.00
N VAL A 182 3.38 1.91 9.75
CA VAL A 182 3.02 1.04 8.64
C VAL A 182 4.09 1.17 7.57
N VAL A 183 4.64 0.03 7.13
CA VAL A 183 5.67 -0.03 6.10
C VAL A 183 5.19 -0.91 4.95
N GLU A 184 5.22 -0.36 3.75
CA GLU A 184 4.73 -0.98 2.52
C GLU A 184 5.83 -0.95 1.45
N SER A 185 6.03 -2.04 0.74
CA SER A 185 6.92 -2.10 -0.43
C SER A 185 6.34 -3.05 -1.46
N ALA A 186 6.50 -2.75 -2.75
CA ALA A 186 5.97 -3.59 -3.81
C ALA A 186 6.58 -5.01 -3.71
N GLY A 187 5.74 -6.03 -3.85
CA GLY A 187 6.14 -7.44 -3.75
C GLY A 187 6.48 -7.92 -2.33
N HIS A 188 6.26 -7.11 -1.30
CA HIS A 188 6.51 -7.46 0.10
C HIS A 188 5.25 -7.29 0.95
N ALA A 189 5.08 -8.17 1.95
CA ALA A 189 3.96 -8.09 2.86
C ALA A 189 4.02 -6.80 3.70
N THR A 190 2.89 -6.11 3.82
CA THR A 190 2.76 -4.92 4.65
C THR A 190 3.03 -5.24 6.12
N VAL A 191 3.95 -4.51 6.74
CA VAL A 191 4.23 -4.62 8.17
C VAL A 191 3.60 -3.46 8.93
N THR A 192 2.87 -3.79 10.00
CA THR A 192 2.40 -2.83 11.00
C THR A 192 3.14 -3.06 12.31
N ARG A 193 3.71 -2.01 12.91
CA ARG A 193 4.32 -2.04 14.25
C ARG A 193 3.76 -0.94 15.14
N GLU A 194 3.67 -1.23 16.44
CA GLU A 194 3.53 -0.18 17.45
C GLU A 194 4.91 0.26 17.91
N VAL A 195 5.24 1.51 17.66
CA VAL A 195 6.43 2.15 18.23
C VAL A 195 6.04 2.71 19.60
N PRO A 196 6.83 2.44 20.66
CA PRO A 196 6.64 3.07 21.97
C PRO A 196 6.59 4.59 21.88
N HIS A 197 6.16 5.25 22.97
CA HIS A 197 6.09 6.70 22.99
C HIS A 197 7.47 7.32 22.76
N LEU A 198 7.55 8.28 21.84
CA LEU A 198 8.76 9.09 21.65
C LEU A 198 8.97 9.92 22.91
N LEU A 199 10.18 9.84 23.48
CA LEU A 199 10.58 10.57 24.67
C LEU A 199 11.09 11.96 24.31
N LEU A 200 11.04 12.86 25.29
CA LEU A 200 11.70 14.16 25.25
C LEU A 200 13.21 13.92 25.39
N ASP A 201 13.95 13.99 24.27
CA ASP A 201 15.41 14.07 24.22
C ASP A 201 15.83 15.20 23.29
N GLU A 202 17.13 15.50 23.19
CA GLU A 202 17.69 16.64 22.43
C GLU A 202 17.21 16.73 20.97
N PHE A 203 16.75 15.63 20.36
CA PHE A 203 16.19 15.62 19.00
C PHE A 203 14.87 14.85 18.88
N HIS A 204 14.26 14.52 20.02
CA HIS A 204 13.06 13.72 20.18
C HIS A 204 13.05 12.46 19.31
N LEU A 205 14.12 11.64 19.42
CA LEU A 205 14.48 10.65 18.40
C LEU A 205 14.04 9.22 18.74
N GLY A 206 13.21 8.63 17.86
CA GLY A 206 13.00 7.18 17.79
C GLY A 206 13.80 6.54 16.65
N ALA A 207 14.15 5.25 16.78
CA ALA A 207 14.77 4.46 15.73
C ALA A 207 14.10 3.08 15.60
N GLU A 208 13.73 2.70 14.38
CA GLU A 208 13.12 1.40 14.07
C GLU A 208 13.82 0.73 12.88
N ILE A 209 14.10 -0.56 13.03
CA ILE A 209 14.53 -1.43 11.94
C ILE A 209 13.39 -2.40 11.62
N VAL A 210 12.91 -2.35 10.38
CA VAL A 210 11.80 -3.16 9.87
C VAL A 210 12.30 -4.06 8.75
N SER A 211 12.20 -5.36 8.94
CA SER A 211 12.41 -6.35 7.88
C SER A 211 11.07 -6.69 7.24
N LEU A 212 10.98 -6.57 5.92
CA LEU A 212 9.84 -7.02 5.14
C LEU A 212 10.13 -8.41 4.58
N VAL A 213 9.10 -9.25 4.57
CA VAL A 213 9.14 -10.57 3.93
C VAL A 213 8.42 -10.44 2.59
N PRO A 214 8.84 -11.14 1.53
CA PRO A 214 8.13 -11.13 0.26
C PRO A 214 6.68 -11.51 0.48
N GLU A 215 5.76 -10.90 -0.27
CA GLU A 215 4.41 -11.44 -0.28
C GLU A 215 4.52 -12.89 -0.74
N PRO A 216 3.88 -13.85 -0.03
CA PRO A 216 3.83 -15.21 -0.53
C PRO A 216 3.30 -15.14 -1.96
N ALA A 217 4.04 -15.73 -2.91
CA ALA A 217 3.65 -15.77 -4.31
C ALA A 217 2.17 -16.14 -4.35
N ALA A 218 1.32 -15.22 -4.82
CA ALA A 218 -0.11 -15.35 -4.71
C ALA A 218 -0.48 -16.75 -5.22
N ALA A 219 -0.99 -17.61 -4.34
CA ALA A 219 -1.46 -18.93 -4.74
C ALA A 219 -2.34 -18.73 -5.99
N PRO A 220 -2.18 -19.54 -7.05
CA PRO A 220 -2.85 -19.31 -8.32
C PRO A 220 -4.30 -19.00 -8.04
N ARG A 221 -4.71 -17.78 -8.38
CA ARG A 221 -5.99 -17.22 -7.94
C ARG A 221 -7.07 -18.19 -8.38
N ARG A 222 -7.65 -18.89 -7.39
CA ARG A 222 -8.53 -20.04 -7.65
C ARG A 222 -9.78 -19.50 -8.35
N ARG A 223 -9.84 -19.68 -9.68
CA ARG A 223 -11.06 -19.48 -10.46
C ARG A 223 -12.10 -20.44 -9.90
N LEU A 224 -13.17 -19.90 -9.35
CA LEU A 224 -14.37 -20.68 -8.99
C LEU A 224 -15.43 -20.44 -10.07
N SER A 225 -16.18 -21.47 -10.42
CA SER A 225 -17.26 -21.38 -11.39
C SER A 225 -18.48 -22.16 -10.93
N GLU A 226 -19.64 -21.49 -10.86
CA GLU A 226 -20.91 -22.21 -10.61
C GLU A 226 -21.23 -23.19 -11.74
N TYR A 227 -20.69 -22.94 -12.94
CA TYR A 227 -20.77 -23.88 -14.05
C TYR A 227 -19.99 -25.16 -13.68
N ASP A 228 -18.74 -25.04 -13.25
CA ASP A 228 -17.91 -26.19 -12.89
C ASP A 228 -18.35 -26.88 -11.59
N GLY A 229 -19.34 -26.31 -10.89
CA GLY A 229 -19.90 -26.86 -9.66
C GLY A 229 -19.20 -26.37 -8.40
N ASP A 230 -18.44 -25.27 -8.50
CA ASP A 230 -17.88 -24.61 -7.33
C ASP A 230 -18.96 -23.83 -6.57
N GLU A 231 -18.77 -23.70 -5.26
CA GLU A 231 -19.51 -22.74 -4.45
C GLU A 231 -18.80 -21.37 -4.48
N LEU A 232 -19.53 -20.33 -4.88
CA LEU A 232 -19.02 -18.97 -4.88
C LEU A 232 -19.21 -18.30 -3.51
N PRO A 233 -18.40 -17.28 -3.18
CA PRO A 233 -18.67 -16.42 -2.03
C PRO A 233 -20.04 -15.71 -2.15
N PRO A 234 -20.53 -15.06 -1.08
CA PRO A 234 -21.72 -14.22 -1.15
C PRO A 234 -21.53 -13.03 -2.11
N LEU A 235 -22.51 -12.77 -2.98
CA LEU A 235 -22.44 -11.70 -3.99
C LEU A 235 -22.35 -10.28 -3.40
N SER A 236 -22.87 -10.06 -2.18
CA SER A 236 -23.09 -8.73 -1.60
C SER A 236 -21.81 -7.93 -1.26
N ALA A 237 -20.62 -8.54 -1.37
CA ALA A 237 -19.36 -7.91 -0.99
C ALA A 237 -18.40 -7.65 -2.16
N HIS A 238 -18.81 -7.93 -3.40
CA HIS A 238 -17.89 -7.98 -4.53
C HIS A 238 -18.45 -7.27 -5.78
N ALA A 239 -17.54 -6.70 -6.57
CA ALA A 239 -17.88 -6.12 -7.87
C ALA A 239 -18.35 -7.22 -8.84
N MET A 240 -19.23 -6.85 -9.77
CA MET A 240 -19.69 -7.74 -10.84
C MET A 240 -19.37 -7.12 -12.20
N THR A 241 -18.63 -7.85 -13.02
CA THR A 241 -18.31 -7.49 -14.40
C THR A 241 -19.01 -8.44 -15.38
N THR A 242 -19.04 -8.07 -16.65
CA THR A 242 -19.58 -8.93 -17.72
C THR A 242 -18.50 -9.20 -18.75
N GLU A 243 -18.27 -10.47 -19.05
CA GLU A 243 -17.31 -10.93 -20.06
C GLU A 243 -18.07 -11.37 -21.31
N ALA A 244 -17.75 -10.81 -22.48
CA ALA A 244 -18.34 -11.23 -23.75
C ALA A 244 -17.52 -12.37 -24.38
N ARG A 245 -18.20 -13.43 -24.82
CA ARG A 245 -17.62 -14.60 -25.49
C ARG A 245 -18.29 -14.88 -26.84
N PRO A 246 -17.56 -15.49 -27.79
CA PRO A 246 -18.14 -15.92 -29.06
C PRO A 246 -19.10 -17.10 -28.85
N ALA A 247 -20.01 -17.32 -29.80
CA ALA A 247 -20.95 -18.45 -29.79
C ALA A 247 -20.26 -19.83 -29.71
N ALA A 248 -19.05 -19.96 -30.27
CA ALA A 248 -18.25 -21.19 -30.16
C ALA A 248 -17.86 -21.55 -28.71
N GLY A 249 -17.96 -20.60 -27.77
CA GLY A 249 -17.72 -20.82 -26.35
C GLY A 249 -18.94 -21.32 -25.57
N LEU A 250 -20.06 -21.62 -26.23
CA LEU A 250 -21.23 -22.21 -25.59
C LEU A 250 -20.89 -23.59 -25.04
N ARG A 251 -21.21 -23.82 -23.77
CA ARG A 251 -20.86 -25.05 -23.06
C ARG A 251 -22.09 -25.92 -22.91
N GLU A 252 -21.92 -27.23 -23.07
CA GLU A 252 -22.98 -28.21 -22.87
C GLU A 252 -23.62 -28.04 -21.48
N ARG A 253 -24.96 -28.08 -21.42
CA ARG A 253 -25.77 -27.88 -20.21
C ARG A 253 -25.69 -26.48 -19.58
N ASP A 254 -25.12 -25.48 -20.25
CA ASP A 254 -25.20 -24.10 -19.78
C ASP A 254 -26.66 -23.61 -19.82
N VAL A 255 -27.06 -22.82 -18.82
CA VAL A 255 -28.39 -22.22 -18.72
C VAL A 255 -28.24 -20.74 -19.03
N LEU A 256 -28.76 -20.35 -20.19
CA LEU A 256 -28.62 -18.99 -20.70
C LEU A 256 -29.96 -18.26 -20.63
N MET A 257 -29.92 -16.94 -20.50
CA MET A 257 -31.08 -16.07 -20.64
C MET A 257 -30.86 -15.11 -21.80
N LEU A 258 -31.84 -15.05 -22.71
CA LEU A 258 -31.85 -14.10 -23.81
C LEU A 258 -32.09 -12.70 -23.23
N ARG A 259 -31.10 -11.81 -23.34
CA ARG A 259 -31.19 -10.42 -22.84
C ARG A 259 -31.92 -9.53 -23.84
N ARG A 260 -31.44 -9.57 -25.09
CA ARG A 260 -31.91 -8.72 -26.19
C ARG A 260 -31.46 -9.29 -27.54
N PHE A 261 -32.14 -8.86 -28.59
CA PHE A 261 -31.61 -8.91 -29.95
C PHE A 261 -30.79 -7.64 -30.21
N TYR A 262 -29.74 -7.75 -31.02
CA TYR A 262 -28.97 -6.59 -31.47
C TYR A 262 -29.70 -5.88 -32.62
N GLU A 263 -29.29 -4.64 -32.91
CA GLU A 263 -29.88 -3.79 -33.96
C GLU A 263 -29.69 -4.39 -35.37
N ASP A 264 -28.67 -5.23 -35.56
CA ASP A 264 -28.45 -5.97 -36.80
C ASP A 264 -29.57 -6.97 -37.15
N GLY A 265 -30.48 -7.26 -36.21
CA GLY A 265 -31.59 -8.20 -36.36
C GLY A 265 -31.18 -9.67 -36.55
N THR A 266 -29.89 -9.95 -36.67
CA THR A 266 -29.30 -11.23 -37.03
C THR A 266 -28.56 -11.89 -35.87
N THR A 267 -28.24 -11.14 -34.81
CA THR A 267 -27.61 -11.68 -33.61
C THR A 267 -28.38 -11.35 -32.32
N ALA A 268 -28.13 -12.15 -31.30
CA ALA A 268 -28.74 -12.02 -29.98
C ALA A 268 -27.70 -12.10 -28.87
N GLN A 269 -27.98 -11.41 -27.76
CA GLN A 269 -27.17 -11.48 -26.55
C GLN A 269 -27.79 -12.45 -25.54
N LEU A 270 -27.05 -13.52 -25.23
CA LEU A 270 -27.39 -14.47 -24.18
C LEU A 270 -26.48 -14.23 -22.97
N THR A 271 -26.98 -14.38 -21.74
CA THR A 271 -26.14 -14.34 -20.52
C THR A 271 -26.28 -15.64 -19.77
N SER A 272 -25.16 -16.26 -19.41
CA SER A 272 -25.10 -17.42 -18.50
C SER A 272 -25.74 -17.09 -17.16
N LYS A 273 -26.49 -18.05 -16.62
CA LYS A 273 -27.02 -18.01 -15.25
C LYS A 273 -26.04 -18.53 -14.21
N PHE A 274 -24.91 -19.08 -14.66
CA PHE A 274 -23.75 -19.39 -13.84
C PHE A 274 -22.76 -18.22 -13.87
N LEU A 275 -22.28 -17.87 -12.69
CA LEU A 275 -21.23 -16.88 -12.48
C LEU A 275 -19.88 -17.58 -12.33
N ASP A 276 -18.83 -16.87 -12.70
CA ASP A 276 -17.47 -17.18 -12.31
C ASP A 276 -17.03 -16.20 -11.21
N TYR A 277 -16.10 -16.60 -10.35
CA TYR A 277 -15.42 -15.73 -9.40
C TYR A 277 -13.91 -15.81 -9.64
N ARG A 278 -13.31 -14.67 -9.97
CA ARG A 278 -11.88 -14.55 -10.31
C ARG A 278 -11.38 -13.25 -9.73
N ASP A 279 -10.25 -13.31 -9.05
CA ASP A 279 -9.52 -12.12 -8.60
C ASP A 279 -10.34 -11.16 -7.72
N GLY A 280 -11.27 -11.70 -6.93
CA GLY A 280 -12.12 -10.90 -6.04
C GLY A 280 -13.42 -10.40 -6.68
N GLU A 281 -13.65 -10.70 -7.96
CA GLU A 281 -14.79 -10.20 -8.74
C GLU A 281 -15.68 -11.32 -9.26
N PHE A 282 -16.97 -11.05 -9.35
CA PHE A 282 -17.93 -11.90 -10.06
C PHE A 282 -17.95 -11.56 -11.54
N VAL A 283 -17.91 -12.58 -12.38
CA VAL A 283 -17.94 -12.43 -13.84
C VAL A 283 -19.19 -13.11 -14.38
N ALA A 284 -20.10 -12.32 -14.92
CA ALA A 284 -21.23 -12.81 -15.70
C ALA A 284 -20.79 -13.03 -17.15
N VAL A 285 -20.85 -14.26 -17.65
CA VAL A 285 -20.49 -14.55 -19.04
C VAL A 285 -21.66 -14.28 -19.97
N SER A 286 -21.42 -13.52 -21.03
CA SER A 286 -22.39 -13.24 -22.08
C SER A 286 -21.88 -13.74 -23.43
N PHE A 287 -22.80 -14.13 -24.30
CA PHE A 287 -22.53 -14.67 -25.62
C PHE A 287 -23.28 -13.86 -26.68
N ARG A 288 -22.60 -13.54 -27.78
CA ARG A 288 -23.25 -13.06 -29.01
C ARG A 288 -23.45 -14.25 -29.93
N VAL A 289 -24.71 -14.60 -30.19
CA VAL A 289 -25.06 -15.76 -31.02
C VAL A 289 -25.86 -15.34 -32.26
N PRO A 290 -25.72 -16.06 -33.39
CA PRO A 290 -26.64 -15.93 -34.52
C PRO A 290 -28.08 -16.24 -34.10
N ARG A 291 -29.04 -15.46 -34.61
CA ARG A 291 -30.47 -15.68 -34.38
C ARG A 291 -30.95 -17.03 -34.91
N THR A 292 -30.27 -17.58 -35.92
CA THR A 292 -30.54 -18.91 -36.48
C THR A 292 -30.32 -20.05 -35.49
N LEU A 293 -29.55 -19.83 -34.41
CA LEU A 293 -29.39 -20.80 -33.32
C LEU A 293 -30.52 -20.76 -32.29
N LEU A 294 -31.43 -19.79 -32.37
CA LEU A 294 -32.55 -19.64 -31.45
C LEU A 294 -33.84 -20.19 -32.10
N PRO A 295 -34.77 -20.74 -31.30
CA PRO A 295 -36.13 -21.01 -31.76
C PRO A 295 -36.79 -19.75 -32.36
N GLY A 296 -37.60 -19.93 -33.41
CA GLY A 296 -38.19 -18.81 -34.15
C GLY A 296 -39.07 -17.86 -33.32
N ASP A 297 -39.63 -18.36 -32.22
CA ASP A 297 -40.46 -17.61 -31.25
C ASP A 297 -39.68 -17.11 -30.02
N ALA A 298 -38.35 -17.08 -30.09
CA ALA A 298 -37.50 -16.63 -28.99
C ALA A 298 -37.75 -15.15 -28.63
N ALA A 299 -37.91 -14.87 -27.34
CA ALA A 299 -38.16 -13.53 -26.80
C ALA A 299 -37.24 -13.20 -25.61
N ALA A 300 -37.03 -11.91 -25.36
CA ALA A 300 -36.23 -11.45 -24.22
C ALA A 300 -36.73 -12.06 -22.90
N ARG A 301 -35.79 -12.32 -21.98
CA ARG A 301 -35.97 -12.98 -20.67
C ARG A 301 -36.34 -14.46 -20.73
N GLN A 302 -36.52 -15.06 -21.91
CA GLN A 302 -36.63 -16.51 -22.02
C GLN A 302 -35.29 -17.18 -21.72
N HIS A 303 -35.37 -18.43 -21.24
CA HIS A 303 -34.22 -19.22 -20.85
C HIS A 303 -34.02 -20.39 -21.81
N PHE A 304 -32.75 -20.72 -22.04
CA PHE A 304 -32.31 -21.75 -22.96
C PHE A 304 -31.29 -22.63 -22.26
N LEU A 305 -31.34 -23.93 -22.53
CA LEU A 305 -30.37 -24.91 -22.09
C LEU A 305 -29.58 -25.37 -23.32
N VAL A 306 -28.26 -25.29 -23.25
CA VAL A 306 -27.40 -25.86 -24.30
C VAL A 306 -27.48 -27.39 -24.22
N ARG A 307 -27.88 -28.04 -25.31
CA ARG A 307 -27.94 -29.51 -25.46
C ARG A 307 -27.44 -29.93 -26.82
N GLY A 308 -26.38 -30.73 -26.86
CA GLY A 308 -25.79 -31.19 -28.12
C GLY A 308 -25.35 -30.03 -29.04
N GLY A 309 -24.97 -28.89 -28.45
CA GLY A 309 -24.64 -27.67 -29.20
C GLY A 309 -25.84 -26.80 -29.63
N GLU A 310 -27.08 -27.25 -29.39
CA GLU A 310 -28.30 -26.49 -29.71
C GLU A 310 -28.87 -25.77 -28.48
N LEU A 311 -29.67 -24.72 -28.71
CA LEU A 311 -30.34 -23.96 -27.65
C LEU A 311 -31.80 -24.40 -27.49
N ALA A 312 -32.04 -25.31 -26.54
CA ALA A 312 -33.38 -25.78 -26.23
C ALA A 312 -34.08 -24.82 -25.24
N ARG A 313 -35.26 -24.29 -25.60
CA ARG A 313 -36.05 -23.44 -24.69
C ARG A 313 -36.48 -24.22 -23.44
N ILE A 314 -36.33 -23.60 -22.27
CA ILE A 314 -36.69 -24.20 -20.98
C ILE A 314 -37.48 -23.23 -20.10
N GLY A 315 -38.43 -23.77 -19.33
CA GLY A 315 -39.09 -23.03 -18.26
C GLY A 315 -38.17 -22.93 -17.04
N MET A 316 -37.61 -21.76 -16.78
CA MET A 316 -36.66 -21.54 -15.70
C MET A 316 -37.14 -20.40 -14.78
N ASN A 317 -37.12 -20.65 -13.48
CA ASN A 317 -37.37 -19.67 -12.42
C ASN A 317 -36.23 -19.75 -11.39
N ALA A 318 -36.22 -18.88 -10.37
CA ALA A 318 -35.16 -18.86 -9.36
C ALA A 318 -34.97 -20.23 -8.68
N THR A 319 -36.06 -20.86 -8.22
CA THR A 319 -36.02 -22.17 -7.55
C THR A 319 -35.46 -23.28 -8.45
N ARG A 320 -35.84 -23.33 -9.73
CA ARG A 320 -35.32 -24.31 -10.69
C ARG A 320 -33.83 -24.05 -10.99
N LEU A 321 -33.42 -22.79 -11.03
CA LEU A 321 -32.02 -22.42 -11.21
C LEU A 321 -31.18 -22.86 -10.02
N ASP A 322 -31.66 -22.61 -8.80
CA ASP A 322 -30.96 -23.02 -7.58
C ASP A 322 -30.83 -24.55 -7.49
N LEU A 323 -31.90 -25.28 -7.82
CA LEU A 323 -31.87 -26.74 -7.91
C LEU A 323 -30.88 -27.21 -8.99
N HIS A 324 -30.84 -26.53 -10.13
CA HIS A 324 -29.90 -26.85 -11.20
C HIS A 324 -28.44 -26.63 -10.76
N LYS A 325 -28.14 -25.50 -10.10
CA LYS A 325 -26.83 -25.22 -9.51
C LYS A 325 -26.47 -26.26 -8.46
N ALA A 326 -27.37 -26.59 -7.54
CA ALA A 326 -27.16 -27.62 -6.53
C ALA A 326 -26.83 -28.98 -7.17
N ALA A 327 -27.58 -29.41 -8.19
CA ALA A 327 -27.32 -30.64 -8.91
C ALA A 327 -25.95 -30.65 -9.63
N ARG A 328 -25.47 -29.49 -10.13
CA ARG A 328 -24.12 -29.42 -10.71
C ARG A 328 -23.03 -29.55 -9.66
N ARG A 329 -23.14 -28.84 -8.54
CA ARG A 329 -22.19 -28.95 -7.42
C ARG A 329 -22.11 -30.38 -6.91
N ALA A 330 -23.26 -31.02 -6.76
CA ALA A 330 -23.33 -32.42 -6.39
C ALA A 330 -22.62 -33.32 -7.41
N ARG A 331 -22.86 -33.15 -8.72
CA ARG A 331 -22.11 -33.91 -9.75
C ARG A 331 -20.60 -33.65 -9.74
N ALA A 332 -20.18 -32.41 -9.50
CA ALA A 332 -18.77 -32.05 -9.44
C ALA A 332 -18.07 -32.70 -8.24
N ALA A 333 -18.72 -32.69 -7.07
CA ALA A 333 -18.25 -33.42 -5.89
C ALA A 333 -18.11 -34.92 -6.21
N ILE A 334 -19.14 -35.51 -6.82
CA ILE A 334 -19.17 -36.93 -7.20
C ILE A 334 -18.07 -37.30 -8.19
N ALA A 335 -17.78 -36.46 -9.18
CA ALA A 335 -16.82 -36.78 -10.25
C ALA A 335 -15.40 -37.02 -9.71
N GLY A 336 -15.09 -36.54 -8.50
CA GLY A 336 -13.82 -36.80 -7.81
C GLY A 336 -13.80 -38.09 -6.96
N HIS A 337 -14.95 -38.75 -6.77
CA HIS A 337 -15.03 -39.98 -5.96
C HIS A 337 -14.91 -41.23 -6.83
N PRO A 338 -14.17 -42.26 -6.39
CA PRO A 338 -14.21 -43.57 -7.03
C PRO A 338 -15.62 -44.15 -6.97
N PRO A 339 -16.04 -44.98 -7.94
CA PRO A 339 -17.34 -45.63 -7.90
C PRO A 339 -17.48 -46.45 -6.62
N ALA A 340 -18.63 -46.32 -5.95
CA ALA A 340 -18.93 -47.09 -4.74
C ALA A 340 -18.79 -48.59 -5.02
N GLN A 341 -17.98 -49.28 -4.21
CA GLN A 341 -17.71 -50.70 -4.32
C GLN A 341 -18.69 -51.53 -3.48
N THR A 342 -19.36 -50.92 -2.51
CA THR A 342 -20.33 -51.60 -1.63
C THR A 342 -21.69 -50.89 -1.59
N ILE A 343 -22.73 -51.62 -1.14
CA ILE A 343 -24.08 -51.06 -0.92
C ILE A 343 -24.03 -49.97 0.15
N ALA A 344 -23.25 -50.15 1.21
CA ALA A 344 -23.10 -49.16 2.29
C ALA A 344 -22.45 -47.86 1.78
N GLU A 345 -21.40 -47.96 0.95
CA GLU A 345 -20.78 -46.78 0.30
C GLU A 345 -21.76 -46.08 -0.63
N ARG A 346 -22.60 -46.83 -1.36
CA ARG A 346 -23.63 -46.25 -2.22
C ARG A 346 -24.70 -45.53 -1.42
N ASP A 347 -25.14 -46.10 -0.29
CA ASP A 347 -26.18 -45.51 0.56
C ASP A 347 -25.66 -44.27 1.31
N GLN A 348 -24.41 -44.30 1.80
CA GLN A 348 -23.74 -43.12 2.36
C GLN A 348 -23.61 -42.01 1.33
N PHE A 349 -23.20 -42.35 0.11
CA PHE A 349 -23.10 -41.40 -0.99
C PHE A 349 -24.45 -40.79 -1.38
N ILE A 350 -25.53 -41.59 -1.42
CA ILE A 350 -26.88 -41.09 -1.65
C ILE A 350 -27.30 -40.14 -0.53
N HIS A 351 -26.96 -40.45 0.72
CA HIS A 351 -27.26 -39.59 1.87
C HIS A 351 -26.52 -38.25 1.78
N GLU A 352 -25.22 -38.25 1.54
CA GLU A 352 -24.40 -37.03 1.36
C GLU A 352 -24.89 -36.19 0.17
N TYR A 353 -25.27 -36.83 -0.93
CA TYR A 353 -25.88 -36.17 -2.09
C TYR A 353 -27.22 -35.51 -1.75
N LEU A 354 -28.09 -36.23 -1.02
CA LEU A 354 -29.38 -35.70 -0.59
C LEU A 354 -29.20 -34.56 0.40
N GLU A 355 -28.29 -34.65 1.36
CA GLU A 355 -27.96 -33.56 2.29
C GLU A 355 -27.45 -32.32 1.57
N LEU A 356 -26.58 -32.46 0.57
CA LEU A 356 -26.09 -31.32 -0.22
C LEU A 356 -27.21 -30.64 -1.01
N VAL A 357 -28.15 -31.41 -1.56
CA VAL A 357 -29.31 -30.90 -2.30
C VAL A 357 -30.36 -30.28 -1.36
N MET A 358 -30.52 -30.82 -0.15
CA MET A 358 -31.56 -30.44 0.81
C MET A 358 -31.12 -29.34 1.79
N SER A 359 -29.84 -29.23 2.12
CA SER A 359 -29.30 -28.26 3.10
C SER A 359 -29.55 -26.79 2.72
N LYS A 360 -29.66 -26.47 1.42
CA LYS A 360 -30.05 -25.12 0.96
C LYS A 360 -31.55 -24.82 1.10
N ARG A 361 -32.38 -25.79 1.49
CA ARG A 361 -33.81 -25.61 1.76
C ARG A 361 -34.14 -25.40 3.24
N ARG A 362 -33.17 -25.05 4.11
CA ARG A 362 -33.53 -24.59 5.47
C ARG A 362 -34.44 -23.36 5.35
N TRP A 363 -35.72 -23.68 5.49
CA TRP A 363 -36.89 -22.84 5.52
C TRP A 363 -36.65 -21.66 6.46
N THR A 364 -36.54 -20.44 5.93
CA THR A 364 -36.97 -19.26 6.67
C THR A 364 -38.50 -19.20 6.50
N PRO A 365 -39.30 -19.49 7.55
CA PRO A 365 -40.73 -19.20 7.48
C PRO A 365 -40.87 -17.69 7.23
N ARG A 366 -41.73 -17.33 6.27
CA ARG A 366 -42.11 -15.93 6.05
C ARG A 366 -43.11 -15.47 7.09
#